data_AF-A0A7C2N687-F1
#
_entry.id   AF-A0A7C2N687-F1
#
_cell.length_a   1.000
_cell.length_b   1.000
_cell.length_c   1.000
_cell.angle_alpha   90.00
_cell.angle_beta   90.00
_cell.angle_gamma   90.00
#
_symmetry.space_group_name_H-M   'P 1'
#
loop_
_entity.id
_entity.type
_entity.pdbx_description
1 polymer ?
#
loop_
_entity_poly.entity_id
_entity_poly.type
_entity_poly.pdbx_seq_one_letter_code
_entity_poly.pdbx_strand_id
1 'polypeptide(L)'
;MKKIDSLIMLKGKFILTTGLHIGSGGSLEPVGSDNPVIRDALGNPFIPASSFKGVVRSKAEEILRTVNIKKNGYNLWACEITGDEWCVKKKDLDNWKEEG
;
A
#
# COMPACT_ATOMS: atom_id res chain seq x y z
N MET A 1 5.05 27.03 -0.88
CA MET A 1 5.85 26.02 -0.14
C MET A 1 5.01 25.46 1.00
N LYS A 2 4.40 24.27 0.86
CA LYS A 2 3.60 23.64 1.94
C LYS A 2 4.55 23.20 3.07
N LYS A 3 4.29 23.67 4.29
CA LYS A 3 5.09 23.38 5.49
C LYS A 3 4.64 22.02 6.05
N ILE A 4 5.59 21.15 6.39
CA ILE A 4 5.31 19.91 7.13
C ILE A 4 5.25 20.29 8.61
N ASP A 5 4.07 20.17 9.22
CA ASP A 5 3.86 20.57 10.61
C ASP A 5 4.35 19.53 11.61
N SER A 6 4.27 18.24 11.28
CA SER A 6 4.81 17.16 12.13
C SER A 6 5.04 15.85 11.35
N LEU A 7 6.00 15.05 11.84
CA LEU A 7 6.29 13.71 11.35
C LEU A 7 6.09 12.72 12.50
N ILE A 8 5.22 11.74 12.31
CA ILE A 8 4.97 10.69 13.30
C ILE A 8 5.72 9.43 12.88
N MET A 9 6.53 8.89 13.81
CA MET A 9 7.31 7.68 13.58
C MET A 9 6.77 6.52 14.43
N LEU A 10 6.33 5.46 13.76
CA LEU A 10 5.89 4.23 14.40
C LEU A 10 7.01 3.19 14.31
N LYS A 11 7.40 2.61 15.45
CA LYS A 11 8.42 1.56 15.53
C LYS A 11 7.83 0.33 16.22
N GLY A 12 8.22 -0.85 15.75
CA GLY A 12 7.78 -2.12 16.30
C GLY A 12 8.56 -3.29 15.71
N LYS A 13 8.29 -4.49 16.21
CA LYS A 13 8.80 -5.75 15.67
C LYS A 13 7.63 -6.64 15.28
N PHE A 14 7.72 -7.26 14.12
CA PHE A 14 6.77 -8.29 13.71
C PHE A 14 7.30 -9.65 14.15
N ILE A 15 6.47 -10.41 14.85
CA ILE A 15 6.74 -11.81 15.20
C ILE A 15 5.84 -12.65 14.32
N LEU A 16 6.44 -13.50 13.50
CA LEU A 16 5.69 -14.41 12.64
C LEU A 16 5.14 -15.55 13.48
N THR A 17 3.81 -15.67 13.52
CA THR A 17 3.12 -16.80 14.17
C THR A 17 3.01 -18.01 13.25
N THR A 18 3.14 -17.79 11.93
CA THR A 18 3.13 -18.80 10.87
C THR A 18 4.24 -18.52 9.86
N GLY A 19 4.54 -19.47 8.97
CA GLY A 19 5.44 -19.22 7.84
C GLY A 19 4.96 -18.05 6.97
N LEU A 20 5.86 -17.15 6.60
CA LEU A 20 5.61 -16.04 5.68
C LEU A 20 6.42 -16.25 4.40
N HIS A 21 5.72 -16.25 3.25
CA HIS A 21 6.33 -16.28 1.93
C HIS A 21 6.02 -14.97 1.21
N ILE A 22 7.07 -14.30 0.73
CA ILE A 22 6.96 -13.17 -0.20
C ILE A 22 7.87 -13.53 -1.36
N GLY A 23 7.26 -13.86 -2.50
CA GLY A 23 8.00 -14.26 -3.69
C GLY A 23 8.90 -13.14 -4.20
N SER A 24 10.08 -13.50 -4.69
CA SER A 24 10.79 -12.69 -5.69
C SER A 24 10.41 -13.18 -7.09
N GLY A 25 10.72 -12.38 -8.12
CA GLY A 25 10.64 -12.87 -9.51
C GLY A 25 11.37 -14.22 -9.67
N GLY A 26 11.02 -14.96 -10.72
CA GLY A 26 11.55 -16.30 -10.97
C GLY A 26 13.09 -16.34 -10.89
N SER A 27 13.62 -17.46 -10.41
CA SER A 27 15.07 -17.66 -10.35
C SER A 27 15.64 -17.71 -11.77
N LEU A 28 16.69 -16.92 -12.03
CA LEU A 28 17.50 -17.05 -13.25
C LEU A 28 18.50 -18.22 -13.15
N GLU A 29 18.63 -18.84 -11.98
CA GLU A 29 19.52 -19.98 -11.78
C GLU A 29 18.89 -21.27 -12.33
N PRO A 30 19.63 -22.06 -13.16
CA PRO A 30 19.14 -23.31 -13.75
C PRO A 30 18.70 -24.39 -12.75
N VAL A 31 19.16 -24.30 -11.50
CA VAL A 31 18.85 -25.22 -10.39
C VAL A 31 18.31 -24.44 -9.17
N GLY A 32 17.69 -23.29 -9.41
CA GLY A 32 17.08 -22.47 -8.36
C GLY A 32 15.72 -23.01 -7.92
N SER A 33 15.22 -22.51 -6.78
CA SER A 33 13.84 -22.74 -6.37
C SER A 33 12.87 -22.09 -7.36
N ASP A 34 11.79 -22.78 -7.71
CA ASP A 34 10.75 -22.25 -8.61
C ASP A 34 10.04 -21.01 -8.04
N ASN A 35 9.94 -20.90 -6.72
CA ASN A 35 9.26 -19.80 -6.05
C ASN A 35 10.09 -19.23 -4.88
N PRO A 36 11.20 -18.54 -5.19
CA PRO A 36 12.14 -18.05 -4.19
C PRO A 36 11.50 -16.97 -3.31
N VAL A 37 11.92 -16.92 -2.03
CA VAL A 37 11.56 -15.82 -1.12
C VAL A 37 12.49 -14.63 -1.40
N ILE A 38 11.91 -13.42 -1.40
CA ILE A 38 12.66 -12.18 -1.56
C ILE A 38 13.70 -11.98 -0.46
N ARG A 39 14.91 -11.60 -0.86
CA ARG A 39 16.07 -11.42 0.03
C ARG A 39 16.75 -10.09 -0.24
N ASP A 40 17.41 -9.55 0.78
CA ASP A 40 18.29 -8.39 0.66
C ASP A 40 19.62 -8.76 -0.04
N ALA A 41 20.49 -7.77 -0.24
CA ALA A 41 21.81 -7.99 -0.85
C ALA A 41 22.74 -8.90 -0.02
N LEU A 42 22.41 -9.14 1.26
CA LEU A 42 23.14 -10.03 2.15
C LEU A 42 22.51 -11.43 2.20
N GLY A 43 21.45 -11.69 1.43
CA GLY A 43 20.76 -12.96 1.38
C GLY A 43 19.71 -13.18 2.48
N ASN A 44 19.40 -12.17 3.30
CA ASN A 44 18.41 -12.30 4.38
C ASN A 44 17.00 -12.05 3.85
N PRO A 45 15.99 -12.86 4.22
CA PRO A 45 14.60 -12.58 3.88
C PRO A 45 14.12 -11.30 4.56
N PHE A 46 13.36 -10.48 3.84
CA PHE A 46 12.79 -9.23 4.39
C PHE A 46 11.36 -8.99 3.88
N ILE A 47 10.66 -8.07 4.54
CA ILE A 47 9.34 -7.61 4.11
C ILE A 47 9.51 -6.29 3.36
N PRO A 48 9.22 -6.24 2.04
CA PRO A 48 9.30 -4.98 1.29
C PRO A 48 8.28 -3.95 1.76
N ALA A 49 8.69 -2.67 1.78
CA ALA A 49 7.81 -1.58 2.15
C ALA A 49 6.58 -1.46 1.23
N SER A 50 6.76 -1.76 -0.06
CA SER A 50 5.67 -1.79 -1.05
C SER A 50 4.65 -2.89 -0.74
N SER A 51 5.10 -4.10 -0.43
CA SER A 51 4.24 -5.23 -0.05
C SER A 51 3.47 -4.92 1.24
N PHE A 52 4.16 -4.40 2.26
CA PHE A 52 3.53 -4.01 3.52
C PHE A 52 2.47 -2.91 3.32
N LYS A 53 2.84 -1.83 2.62
CA LYS A 53 1.90 -0.75 2.26
C LYS A 53 0.71 -1.29 1.48
N GLY A 54 0.95 -2.21 0.54
CA GLY A 54 -0.08 -2.82 -0.29
C GLY A 54 -1.11 -3.58 0.55
N VAL A 55 -0.67 -4.46 1.45
CA VAL A 55 -1.57 -5.23 2.33
C VAL A 55 -2.42 -4.30 3.21
N VAL A 56 -1.80 -3.31 3.85
CA VAL A 56 -2.52 -2.34 4.71
C VAL A 56 -3.54 -1.56 3.90
N ARG A 57 -3.15 -1.06 2.72
CA ARG A 57 -4.04 -0.33 1.82
C ARG A 57 -5.23 -1.20 1.41
N SER A 58 -4.98 -2.37 0.83
CA SER A 58 -6.04 -3.25 0.34
C SER A 58 -7.01 -3.64 1.44
N LYS A 59 -6.52 -3.91 2.65
CA LYS A 59 -7.39 -4.22 3.79
C LYS A 59 -8.21 -3.02 4.26
N ALA A 60 -7.62 -1.84 4.30
CA ALA A 60 -8.36 -0.62 4.61
C ALA A 60 -9.44 -0.33 3.55
N GLU A 61 -9.12 -0.51 2.27
CA GLU A 61 -10.09 -0.33 1.19
C GLU A 61 -11.24 -1.34 1.25
N GLU A 62 -10.94 -2.62 1.55
CA GLU A 62 -11.94 -3.67 1.80
C GLU A 62 -12.91 -3.23 2.91
N ILE A 63 -12.38 -2.83 4.06
CA ILE A 63 -13.19 -2.37 5.19
C ILE A 63 -14.05 -1.17 4.79
N LEU A 64 -13.49 -0.17 4.12
CA LEU A 64 -14.22 1.03 3.72
C LEU A 64 -15.37 0.71 2.76
N ARG A 65 -15.17 -0.20 1.79
CA ARG A 65 -16.23 -0.66 0.87
C ARG A 65 -17.32 -1.41 1.60
N THR A 66 -17.00 -2.17 2.65
CA THR A 66 -18.00 -2.91 3.44
C THR A 66 -18.84 -2.00 4.34
N VAL A 67 -18.24 -1.00 5.01
CA VAL A 67 -18.96 -0.23 6.04
C VAL A 67 -19.80 0.92 5.44
N ASN A 68 -19.49 1.41 4.23
CA ASN A 68 -20.25 2.44 3.50
C ASN A 68 -20.77 3.59 4.39
N ILE A 69 -19.86 4.22 5.15
CA ILE A 69 -20.21 5.21 6.17
C ILE A 69 -20.45 6.57 5.52
N LYS A 70 -21.59 7.18 5.81
CA LYS A 70 -21.82 8.60 5.53
C LYS A 70 -21.47 9.42 6.76
N LYS A 71 -20.44 10.28 6.68
CA LYS A 71 -20.05 11.18 7.79
C LYS A 71 -19.97 12.61 7.29
N ASN A 72 -20.66 13.54 7.96
CA ASN A 72 -20.69 14.97 7.62
C ASN A 72 -20.97 15.28 6.14
N GLY A 73 -21.83 14.50 5.47
CA GLY A 73 -22.15 14.68 4.05
C GLY A 73 -21.15 14.04 3.07
N TYR A 74 -20.06 13.43 3.55
CA TYR A 74 -19.10 12.69 2.74
C TYR A 74 -19.38 11.19 2.82
N ASN A 75 -19.32 10.50 1.67
CA ASN A 75 -19.34 9.04 1.63
C ASN A 75 -17.91 8.51 1.81
N LEU A 76 -17.63 7.87 2.95
CA LEU A 76 -16.35 7.21 3.20
C LEU A 76 -16.33 5.88 2.46
N TRP A 77 -15.89 5.93 1.21
CA TRP A 77 -15.79 4.79 0.30
C TRP A 77 -14.39 4.73 -0.29
N ALA A 78 -13.85 3.53 -0.48
CA ALA A 78 -12.59 3.36 -1.20
C ALA A 78 -12.83 3.26 -2.70
N CYS A 79 -12.41 4.29 -3.41
CA CYS A 79 -12.47 4.42 -4.85
C CYS A 79 -11.85 3.23 -5.59
N GLU A 80 -12.36 2.94 -6.78
CA GLU A 80 -11.84 1.91 -7.67
C GLU A 80 -10.84 2.52 -8.66
N ILE A 81 -9.57 2.15 -8.54
CA ILE A 81 -8.49 2.77 -9.34
C ILE A 81 -8.54 2.33 -10.81
N THR A 82 -9.19 1.20 -11.08
CA THR A 82 -9.33 0.57 -12.40
C THR A 82 -10.72 0.76 -13.01
N GLY A 83 -11.63 1.43 -12.31
CA GLY A 83 -13.00 1.69 -12.75
C GLY A 83 -13.18 3.12 -13.26
N ASP A 84 -14.41 3.46 -13.65
CA ASP A 84 -14.77 4.81 -14.12
C ASP A 84 -14.93 5.83 -12.98
N GLU A 85 -14.83 5.40 -11.72
CA GLU A 85 -14.93 6.26 -10.55
C GLU A 85 -13.58 6.88 -10.18
N TRP A 86 -13.49 8.21 -10.24
CA TRP A 86 -12.26 8.94 -9.90
C TRP A 86 -12.25 9.37 -8.44
N CYS A 87 -11.19 9.01 -7.72
CA CYS A 87 -11.03 9.34 -6.29
C CYS A 87 -10.74 10.83 -6.07
N VAL A 88 -10.25 11.50 -7.10
CA VAL A 88 -9.95 12.94 -7.14
C VAL A 88 -10.73 13.51 -8.30
N LYS A 89 -11.64 14.45 -8.04
CA LYS A 89 -12.38 15.09 -9.13
C LYS A 89 -11.42 15.98 -9.92
N LYS A 90 -11.65 16.12 -11.21
CA LYS A 90 -10.84 16.98 -12.09
C LYS A 90 -10.69 18.41 -11.54
N LYS A 91 -11.77 18.95 -10.96
CA LYS A 91 -11.78 20.26 -10.28
C LYS A 91 -10.79 20.34 -9.12
N ASP A 92 -10.64 19.28 -8.32
CA ASP A 92 -9.68 19.24 -7.22
C ASP A 92 -8.24 19.18 -7.74
N LEU A 93 -8.02 18.45 -8.84
CA LEU A 93 -6.72 18.37 -9.50
C LEU A 93 -6.29 19.70 -10.13
N ASP A 94 -7.22 20.43 -10.74
CA ASP A 94 -6.97 21.74 -11.34
C ASP A 94 -6.65 22.78 -10.26
N ASN A 95 -7.40 22.77 -9.14
CA ASN A 95 -7.10 23.61 -7.98
C ASN A 95 -5.69 23.35 -7.42
N TRP A 96 -5.23 22.10 -7.39
CA TRP A 96 -3.87 21.78 -6.90
C TRP A 96 -2.76 22.19 -7.88
N LYS A 97 -3.06 22.31 -9.17
CA LYS A 97 -2.12 22.84 -10.18
C LYS A 97 -2.04 24.35 -10.15
N GLU A 98 -3.14 25.03 -9.81
CA GLU A 98 -3.18 26.49 -9.64
C GLU A 98 -2.54 26.95 -8.33
N GLU A 99 -2.47 26.07 -7.31
CA GLU A 99 -1.78 26.32 -6.04
C GLU A 99 -0.27 26.00 -6.05
N GLY A 100 0.28 25.50 -7.16
CA GLY A 100 1.68 25.09 -7.33
C GLY A 100 2.53 26.10 -8.07
#